data_AF-A0A2V3JMJ7-F1
#
_entry.id   AF-A0A2V3JMJ7-F1
#
_cell.length_a   1.000
_cell.length_b   1.000
_cell.length_c   1.000
_cell.angle_alpha   90.00
_cell.angle_beta   90.00
_cell.angle_gamma   90.00
#
_symmetry.space_group_name_H-M   'P 1'
#
loop_
_entity.id
_entity.type
_entity.pdbx_description
1 polymer ?
#
loop_
_entity_poly.entity_id
_entity_poly.type
_entity_poly.pdbx_seq_one_letter_code
_entity_poly.pdbx_strand_id
1 'polypeptide(L)' 'MPVELTLHQKKILFKLKRNFYIGKRHTSEDNVIKGFPTNERGNLKKALKKLIQSGYLISKPTSYGLEIAINPNPA' A
#
# COMPACT_ATOMS: atom_id res chain seq x y z
N MET A 1 13.87 2.02 -16.88
CA MET A 1 14.31 0.79 -16.19
C MET A 1 13.08 0.13 -15.59
N PRO A 2 12.88 -1.19 -15.70
CA PRO A 2 11.80 -1.84 -14.96
C PRO A 2 12.07 -1.64 -13.46
N VAL A 3 11.15 -0.98 -12.76
CA VAL A 3 11.27 -0.77 -11.32
C VAL A 3 11.06 -2.11 -10.66
N GLU A 4 12.13 -2.72 -10.14
CA GLU A 4 12.02 -4.02 -9.49
C GLU A 4 11.33 -3.87 -8.13
N LEU A 5 10.08 -4.36 -8.05
CA LEU A 5 9.32 -4.38 -6.81
C LEU A 5 9.80 -5.54 -5.90
N THR A 6 10.06 -5.21 -4.64
CA THR A 6 10.33 -6.20 -3.60
C THR A 6 9.11 -7.10 -3.33
N LEU A 7 9.34 -8.27 -2.73
CA LEU A 7 8.26 -9.20 -2.37
C LEU A 7 7.20 -8.56 -1.48
N HIS A 8 7.60 -7.75 -0.49
CA HIS A 8 6.69 -7.05 0.41
C HIS A 8 5.82 -6.03 -0.33
N GLN A 9 6.39 -5.30 -1.29
CA GLN A 9 5.64 -4.35 -2.13
C GLN A 9 4.62 -5.09 -3.01
N LYS A 10 5.03 -6.19 -3.64
CA LYS A 10 4.12 -7.04 -4.44
C LYS A 10 2.98 -7.59 -3.60
N LYS A 11 3.26 -8.07 -2.37
CA LYS A 11 2.24 -8.54 -1.42
C LYS A 11 1.21 -7.44 -1.07
N ILE A 12 1.67 -6.22 -0.80
CA ILE A 12 0.78 -5.08 -0.49
C ILE A 12 -0.11 -4.73 -1.70
N LEU A 13 0.49 -4.57 -2.89
CA LEU A 13 -0.24 -4.24 -4.10
C LEU A 13 -1.25 -5.34 -4.46
N PHE A 14 -0.87 -6.61 -4.34
CA PHE A 14 -1.75 -7.74 -4.57
C PHE A 14 -2.95 -7.72 -3.62
N LYS A 15 -2.72 -7.48 -2.32
CA LYS A 15 -3.79 -7.40 -1.33
C LYS A 15 -4.76 -6.26 -1.63
N LEU A 16 -4.25 -5.06 -1.97
CA LEU A 16 -5.10 -3.92 -2.29
C LEU A 16 -5.89 -4.16 -3.58
N LYS A 17 -5.25 -4.72 -4.62
CA LYS A 17 -5.88 -5.07 -5.89
C LYS A 17 -6.99 -6.11 -5.71
N ARG A 18 -6.73 -7.18 -4.94
CA ARG A 18 -7.70 -8.25 -4.64
C ARG A 18 -8.95 -7.71 -3.96
N ASN A 19 -8.83 -6.66 -3.16
CA ASN A 19 -9.94 -6.04 -2.44
C ASN A 19 -10.48 -4.76 -3.13
N PHE A 20 -10.04 -4.50 -4.36
CA PHE A 20 -10.45 -3.35 -5.18
C PHE A 20 -10.21 -1.98 -4.52
N TYR A 21 -9.20 -1.85 -3.65
CA TYR A 21 -8.79 -0.56 -3.11
C TYR A 21 -7.96 0.20 -4.16
N ILE A 22 -8.65 0.82 -5.11
CA ILE A 22 -8.08 1.48 -6.29
C ILE A 22 -8.74 2.85 -6.47
N GLY A 23 -7.94 3.88 -6.73
CA GLY A 23 -8.41 5.24 -6.97
C GLY A 23 -9.18 5.81 -5.78
N LYS A 24 -10.49 5.99 -5.94
CA LYS A 24 -11.39 6.60 -4.94
C LYS A 24 -11.75 5.67 -3.77
N ARG A 25 -11.48 4.36 -3.87
CA ARG A 25 -11.79 3.39 -2.81
C ARG A 25 -10.55 3.15 -1.96
N HIS A 26 -10.59 3.62 -0.72
CA HIS A 26 -9.46 3.56 0.21
C HIS A 26 -9.66 2.57 1.36
N THR A 27 -8.57 2.29 2.06
CA THR A 27 -8.55 1.57 3.34
C THR A 27 -7.52 2.20 4.26
N SER A 28 -7.63 2.01 5.57
CA SER A 28 -6.61 2.51 6.50
C SER A 28 -5.27 1.82 6.30
N GLU A 29 -4.17 2.52 6.55
CA GLU A 29 -2.83 1.93 6.53
C GLU A 29 -2.71 0.67 7.42
N ASP A 30 -3.39 0.67 8.57
CA ASP A 30 -3.44 -0.49 9.48
C ASP A 30 -4.09 -1.70 8.81
N ASN A 31 -5.18 -1.50 8.08
CA ASN A 31 -5.84 -2.56 7.33
C ASN A 31 -4.98 -3.09 6.19
N VAL A 32 -4.08 -2.27 5.62
CA VAL A 32 -3.10 -2.75 4.64
C VAL A 32 -2.16 -3.78 5.28
N ILE A 33 -1.71 -3.55 6.51
CA ILE A 33 -0.77 -4.43 7.22
C ILE A 33 -1.49 -5.60 7.95
N LYS A 34 -2.76 -5.43 8.31
CA LYS A 34 -3.54 -6.42 9.06
C LYS A 34 -3.58 -7.78 8.34
N GLY A 35 -3.37 -8.87 9.07
CA GLY A 35 -3.40 -10.23 8.54
C GLY A 35 -2.08 -10.71 7.91
N PHE A 36 -1.05 -9.85 7.81
CA PHE A 36 0.31 -10.32 7.51
C PHE A 36 1.02 -10.86 8.78
N PRO A 37 2.00 -11.78 8.61
CA PRO A 37 2.81 -12.29 9.71
C PRO A 37 3.47 -11.19 10.54
N THR A 38 3.48 -11.35 11.86
CA THR A 38 3.97 -10.31 12.79
C THR A 38 5.45 -9.97 12.57
N ASN A 39 6.27 -10.98 12.30
CA ASN A 39 7.70 -10.83 11.98
C ASN A 39 7.97 -10.03 10.69
N GLU A 40 7.01 -9.95 9.75
CA GLU A 40 7.15 -9.20 8.50
C GLU A 40 6.66 -7.74 8.60
N ARG A 41 5.91 -7.37 9.66
CA ARG A 41 5.23 -6.07 9.74
C ARG A 41 6.16 -4.87 9.59
N GLY A 42 7.37 -4.94 10.15
CA GLY A 42 8.36 -3.88 10.00
C GLY A 42 8.76 -3.64 8.54
N ASN A 43 8.98 -4.72 7.79
CA ASN A 43 9.33 -4.67 6.37
C ASN A 43 8.13 -4.20 5.52
N LEU A 44 6.92 -4.62 5.87
CA LEU A 44 5.70 -4.20 5.19
C LEU A 44 5.42 -2.70 5.38
N LYS A 45 5.62 -2.15 6.58
CA LYS A 45 5.50 -0.69 6.81
C LYS A 45 6.51 0.11 5.97
N LYS A 46 7.77 -0.37 5.90
CA LYS A 46 8.80 0.22 5.02
C LYS A 46 8.40 0.14 3.54
N ALA A 47 7.88 -1.01 3.10
CA ALA A 47 7.41 -1.21 1.73
C ALA A 47 6.22 -0.30 1.38
N LEU A 48 5.26 -0.16 2.30
CA LEU A 48 4.11 0.74 2.16
C LEU A 48 4.57 2.18 1.94
N LYS A 49 5.46 2.69 2.80
CA LYS A 49 6.02 4.04 2.67
C LYS A 49 6.71 4.24 1.31
N LYS A 50 7.52 3.26 0.87
CA LYS A 50 8.18 3.32 -0.45
C LYS A 50 7.17 3.37 -1.60
N LEU A 51 6.09 2.60 -1.54
CA LEU A 51 5.05 2.59 -2.57
C LEU A 51 4.26 3.91 -2.65
N ILE A 52 4.05 4.58 -1.52
CA ILE A 52 3.48 5.93 -1.50
C ILE A 52 4.46 6.92 -2.14
N GLN A 53 5.73 6.89 -1.73
CA GLN A 53 6.78 7.77 -2.27
C GLN A 53 7.01 7.58 -3.78
N SER A 54 6.89 6.35 -4.27
CA SER A 54 7.06 6.03 -5.69
C SER A 54 5.78 6.19 -6.51
N GLY A 55 4.69 6.72 -5.94
CA GLY A 55 3.46 7.03 -6.68
C GLY A 55 2.57 5.84 -7.03
N TYR A 56 2.90 4.63 -6.57
CA TYR A 56 2.06 3.43 -6.78
C TYR A 56 0.81 3.44 -5.90
N LEU A 57 0.88 4.11 -4.75
CA LEU A 57 -0.24 4.26 -3.82
C LEU A 57 -0.55 5.74 -3.62
N ILE A 58 -1.85 6.04 -3.55
CA ILE A 58 -2.37 7.34 -3.14
C ILE A 58 -2.57 7.26 -1.62
N SER A 59 -2.08 8.27 -0.91
CA SER A 59 -2.31 8.44 0.52
C SER A 59 -3.11 9.71 0.79
N LYS A 60 -4.16 9.62 1.60
CA LYS A 60 -5.00 10.74 2.01
C LYS A 60 -5.02 10.84 3.54
N PRO A 61 -4.48 11.92 4.13
CA PRO A 61 -4.61 12.13 5.57
C PRO A 61 -6.06 12.44 5.92
N THR A 62 -6.55 11.85 7.01
CA THR A 62 -7.87 12.10 7.59
C THR A 62 -7.73 12.32 9.10
N SER A 63 -8.78 12.81 9.76
CA SER A 63 -8.78 13.02 11.22
C SER A 63 -8.58 11.72 12.03
N TYR A 64 -8.87 10.56 11.44
CA TYR A 64 -8.78 9.26 12.08
C TYR A 64 -7.63 8.38 11.54
N GLY A 65 -6.77 8.92 10.69
CA GLY A 65 -5.57 8.23 10.20
C GLY A 65 -5.31 8.38 8.70
N LEU A 66 -4.38 7.58 8.18
CA LEU A 66 -3.98 7.62 6.78
C LEU A 66 -4.78 6.61 5.95
N GLU A 67 -5.49 7.11 4.95
CA GLU A 67 -6.21 6.29 3.97
C GLU A 67 -5.33 6.03 2.73
N ILE A 68 -5.31 4.77 2.29
CA ILE A 68 -4.45 4.25 1.23
C ILE A 68 -5.29 3.59 0.13
N ALA A 69 -4.96 3.86 -1.13
CA ALA A 69 -5.48 3.14 -2.29
C ALA A 69 -4.40 2.97 -3.37
N ILE A 70 -4.58 2.00 -4.28
CA ILE A 70 -3.75 1.90 -5.48
C ILE A 70 -3.98 3.13 -6.37
N ASN A 71 -2.89 3.72 -6.83
CA ASN A 71 -2.96 4.74 -7.87
C ASN A 71 -3.27 4.05 -9.22
N PRO A 72 -4.40 4.34 -9.88
CA PRO A 72 -4.71 3.79 -11.20
C PRO A 72 -3.79 4.36 -12.29
N ASN A 73 -3.18 5.53 -12.05
CA ASN A 73 -2.27 6.21 -12.96
C ASN A 73 -0.95 6.51 -12.24
N PRO A 74 -0.13 5.47 -11.95
CA PRO A 74 1.21 5.68 -11.41
C PRO A 74 2.05 6.48 -12.40
N ALA A 75 2.83 7.43 -11.89
CA ALA A 75 3.74 8.28 -12.67
C ALA A 75 4.90 7.48 -13.29
#